data_AF-A0A3D1GRV4-F1
#
_entry.id   AF-A0A3D1GRV4-F1
#
_cell.length_a   1.000
_cell.length_b   1.000
_cell.length_c   1.000
_cell.angle_alpha   90.00
_cell.angle_beta   90.00
_cell.angle_gamma   90.00
#
_symmetry.space_group_name_H-M   'P 1'
#
loop_
_entity.id
_entity.type
_entity.pdbx_description
1 polymer ?
#
loop_
_entity_poly.entity_id
_entity_poly.type
_entity_poly.pdbx_seq_one_letter_code
_entity_poly.pdbx_strand_id
1 'polypeptide(L)'
;AGGSIAALILTQTLYKKVDLTMVLNGALAGLVSITAEPLTPGLGTATLIGAVGGVIVVFAVPLLDKLKIDDVVGAIPVHLIAGIWGTLAVVITNPDATLMAQLTGIVVVGLFTFIVSLVAWVILDKTMGIRVSEDAEMAGLDNSELGMESYPEFSR
;
A
#
# COMPACT_ATOMS: atom_id res chain seq x y z
N ALA A 1 -2.18 -14.03 -7.03
CA ALA A 1 -2.54 -15.33 -6.41
C ALA A 1 -1.81 -15.56 -5.09
N GLY A 2 -0.46 -15.67 -5.09
CA GLY A 2 0.32 -15.90 -3.87
C GLY A 2 0.01 -14.94 -2.71
N GLY A 3 0.00 -13.63 -2.98
CA GLY A 3 -0.31 -12.62 -1.97
C GLY A 3 -1.71 -12.73 -1.38
N SER A 4 -2.73 -12.94 -2.21
CA SER A 4 -4.12 -13.16 -1.77
C SER A 4 -4.26 -14.41 -0.90
N ILE A 5 -3.66 -15.53 -1.31
CA ILE A 5 -3.72 -16.80 -0.58
C ILE A 5 -2.98 -16.68 0.76
N ALA A 6 -1.80 -16.05 0.77
CA ALA A 6 -1.04 -15.81 1.99
C ALA A 6 -1.84 -14.95 2.99
N ALA A 7 -2.43 -13.84 2.52
CA ALA A 7 -3.27 -12.98 3.36
C ALA A 7 -4.52 -13.70 3.87
N LEU A 8 -5.17 -14.53 3.04
CA LEU A 8 -6.32 -15.34 3.44
C LEU A 8 -5.95 -16.32 4.55
N ILE A 9 -4.87 -17.09 4.36
CA ILE A 9 -4.41 -18.08 5.34
C ILE A 9 -4.00 -17.38 6.65
N LEU A 10 -3.25 -16.27 6.58
CA LEU A 10 -2.80 -15.55 7.76
C LEU A 10 -3.95 -14.93 8.54
N THR A 11 -4.88 -14.26 7.88
CA THR A 11 -6.04 -13.66 8.56
C THR A 11 -6.92 -14.73 9.20
N GLN A 12 -7.18 -15.84 8.49
CA GLN A 12 -7.92 -16.97 9.06
C GLN A 12 -7.20 -17.59 10.27
N THR A 13 -5.87 -17.70 10.25
CA THR A 13 -5.13 -18.35 11.34
C THR A 13 -4.93 -17.44 12.55
N LEU A 14 -4.62 -16.16 12.33
CA LEU A 14 -4.37 -15.16 13.38
C LEU A 14 -5.66 -14.60 13.98
N TYR A 15 -6.62 -14.21 13.14
CA TYR A 15 -7.85 -13.54 13.57
C TYR A 15 -9.07 -14.46 13.63
N LYS A 16 -8.90 -15.75 13.27
CA LYS A 16 -9.97 -16.76 13.21
C LYS A 16 -11.09 -16.45 12.22
N LYS A 17 -10.90 -15.43 11.38
CA LYS A 17 -11.82 -15.00 10.31
C LYS A 17 -11.01 -14.47 9.14
N VAL A 18 -11.46 -14.78 7.93
CA VAL A 18 -10.93 -14.17 6.71
C VAL A 18 -11.39 -12.72 6.64
N ASP A 19 -10.45 -11.81 6.47
CA ASP A 19 -10.72 -10.39 6.22
C ASP A 19 -10.59 -10.10 4.72
N LEU A 20 -11.71 -9.76 4.09
CA LEU A 20 -11.75 -9.48 2.65
C LEU A 20 -10.85 -8.32 2.25
N THR A 21 -10.78 -7.25 3.06
CA THR A 21 -9.96 -6.07 2.75
C THR A 21 -8.48 -6.43 2.76
N MET A 22 -8.04 -7.25 3.71
CA MET A 22 -6.68 -7.77 3.77
C MET A 22 -6.36 -8.74 2.64
N VAL A 23 -7.32 -9.58 2.20
CA VAL A 23 -7.12 -10.45 1.04
C VAL A 23 -6.96 -9.63 -0.26
N LEU A 24 -7.76 -8.58 -0.43
CA LEU A 24 -7.68 -7.68 -1.58
C LEU A 24 -6.35 -6.89 -1.56
N ASN A 25 -5.98 -6.30 -0.43
CA ASN A 25 -4.69 -5.62 -0.29
C ASN A 25 -3.52 -6.61 -0.43
N GLY A 26 -3.65 -7.85 0.04
CA GLY A 26 -2.67 -8.91 -0.21
C GLY A 26 -2.55 -9.28 -1.69
N ALA A 27 -3.64 -9.22 -2.46
CA ALA A 27 -3.60 -9.38 -3.90
C ALA A 27 -2.79 -8.25 -4.56
N LEU A 28 -3.08 -6.99 -4.19
CA LEU A 28 -2.39 -5.81 -4.69
C LEU A 28 -0.90 -5.83 -4.33
N ALA A 29 -0.58 -6.09 -3.06
CA ALA A 29 0.81 -6.17 -2.59
C ALA A 29 1.58 -7.30 -3.28
N GLY A 30 0.93 -8.42 -3.59
CA GLY A 30 1.53 -9.48 -4.39
C GLY A 30 1.86 -9.04 -5.82
N LEU A 31 1.00 -8.22 -6.45
CA LEU A 31 1.26 -7.63 -7.77
C LEU A 31 2.39 -6.59 -7.71
N VAL A 32 2.39 -5.74 -6.69
CA VAL A 32 3.47 -4.77 -6.47
C VAL A 32 4.81 -5.48 -6.27
N SER A 33 4.84 -6.55 -5.46
CA SER A 33 6.07 -7.29 -5.13
C SER A 33 6.74 -7.92 -6.36
N ILE A 34 5.99 -8.28 -7.41
CA ILE A 34 6.57 -8.87 -8.63
C ILE A 34 6.94 -7.82 -9.69
N THR A 35 6.52 -6.56 -9.51
CA THR A 35 6.64 -5.52 -10.54
C THR A 35 8.09 -5.09 -10.80
N ALA A 36 8.99 -5.20 -9.82
CA ALA A 36 10.37 -4.76 -9.97
C ALA A 36 11.17 -5.60 -10.99
N GLU A 37 10.88 -6.90 -11.09
CA GLU A 37 11.48 -7.79 -12.09
C GLU A 37 10.54 -8.96 -12.37
N PRO A 38 9.55 -8.80 -13.26
CA PRO A 38 8.60 -9.86 -13.56
C PRO A 38 9.14 -10.88 -14.58
N LEU A 39 10.26 -10.60 -15.26
CA LEU A 39 10.74 -11.41 -16.37
C LEU A 39 11.61 -12.60 -15.93
N THR A 40 12.36 -12.46 -14.83
CA THR A 40 13.31 -13.50 -14.38
C THR A 40 12.71 -14.60 -13.48
N PRO A 41 11.72 -14.35 -12.60
CA PRO A 41 11.17 -15.41 -11.75
C PRO A 41 10.33 -16.44 -12.52
N GLY A 42 10.56 -17.73 -12.26
CA GLY A 42 9.63 -18.78 -12.68
C GLY A 42 8.32 -18.76 -11.87
N LEU A 43 7.30 -19.50 -12.31
CA LEU A 43 5.95 -19.48 -11.72
C LEU A 43 5.92 -19.71 -10.19
N GLY A 44 6.72 -20.65 -9.70
CA GLY A 44 6.83 -20.96 -8.27
C GLY A 44 7.44 -19.79 -7.49
N THR A 45 8.58 -19.27 -7.93
CA THR A 45 9.27 -18.15 -7.29
C THR A 45 8.44 -16.87 -7.35
N ALA A 46 7.80 -16.56 -8.47
CA ALA A 46 6.88 -15.43 -8.61
C ALA A 46 5.72 -15.52 -7.59
N THR A 47 5.17 -16.72 -7.41
CA THR A 47 4.11 -16.96 -6.41
C THR A 47 4.60 -16.70 -5.00
N LEU A 48 5.82 -17.14 -4.66
CA LEU A 48 6.42 -16.94 -3.34
C LEU A 48 6.76 -15.46 -3.07
N ILE A 49 7.33 -14.74 -4.04
CA ILE A 49 7.60 -13.30 -3.94
C ILE A 49 6.29 -12.54 -3.67
N GLY A 50 5.24 -12.86 -4.44
CA GLY A 50 3.92 -12.28 -4.21
C GLY A 50 3.30 -12.67 -2.87
N ALA A 51 3.52 -13.89 -2.39
CA ALA A 51 3.06 -14.36 -1.09
C ALA A 51 3.65 -13.53 0.06
N VAL A 52 4.95 -13.22 0.01
CA VAL A 52 5.59 -12.34 1.00
C VAL A 52 4.97 -10.94 0.98
N GLY A 53 4.62 -10.39 -0.19
CA GLY A 53 3.84 -9.16 -0.29
C GLY A 53 2.50 -9.23 0.45
N GLY A 54 1.78 -10.34 0.32
CA GLY A 54 0.55 -10.60 1.08
C GLY A 54 0.76 -10.68 2.59
N VAL A 55 1.85 -11.32 3.02
CA VAL A 55 2.24 -11.37 4.45
C VAL A 55 2.52 -9.96 4.99
N ILE A 56 3.24 -9.13 4.24
CA ILE A 56 3.59 -7.76 4.63
C ILE A 56 2.35 -6.96 5.00
N VAL A 57 1.31 -6.97 4.15
CA VAL A 57 0.08 -6.20 4.40
C VAL A 57 -0.59 -6.57 5.72
N VAL A 58 -0.70 -7.88 6.00
CA VAL A 58 -1.39 -8.38 7.21
C VAL A 58 -0.74 -7.86 8.50
N PHE A 59 0.56 -7.59 8.49
CA PHE A 59 1.27 -7.06 9.65
C PHE A 59 1.48 -5.54 9.61
N ALA A 60 1.68 -4.97 8.43
CA ALA A 60 1.99 -3.56 8.27
C ALA A 60 0.77 -2.66 8.48
N VAL A 61 -0.42 -3.06 8.01
CA VAL A 61 -1.64 -2.26 8.23
C VAL A 61 -1.92 -2.09 9.74
N PRO A 62 -2.03 -3.16 10.56
CA PRO A 62 -2.27 -2.99 12.00
C PRO A 62 -1.13 -2.28 12.74
N LEU A 63 0.10 -2.35 12.21
CA LEU A 63 1.23 -1.61 12.76
C LEU A 63 1.04 -0.10 12.56
N LEU A 64 0.65 0.34 11.35
CA LEU A 64 0.37 1.75 11.09
C LEU A 64 -0.79 2.26 11.94
N ASP A 65 -1.86 1.47 12.07
CA ASP A 65 -3.00 1.79 12.94
C ASP A 65 -2.53 1.99 14.39
N LYS A 66 -1.66 1.10 14.89
CA LYS A 66 -1.09 1.19 16.24
C LYS A 66 -0.20 2.42 16.41
N LEU A 67 0.46 2.86 15.34
CA LEU A 67 1.25 4.08 15.29
C LEU A 67 0.38 5.33 15.09
N LYS A 68 -0.94 5.17 14.96
CA LYS A 68 -1.90 6.25 14.66
C LYS A 68 -1.59 6.97 13.34
N ILE A 69 -1.08 6.23 12.37
CA ILE A 69 -0.88 6.69 11.01
C ILE A 69 -2.09 6.25 10.20
N ASP A 70 -2.93 7.22 9.85
CA ASP A 70 -4.16 6.98 9.09
C ASP A 70 -3.85 6.83 7.59
N ASP A 71 -3.68 5.58 7.16
CA ASP A 71 -3.49 5.20 5.75
C ASP A 71 -4.77 4.57 5.19
N VAL A 72 -5.69 5.44 4.77
CA VAL A 72 -7.09 5.14 4.40
C VAL A 72 -7.25 3.91 3.50
N VAL A 73 -6.32 3.67 2.58
CA VAL A 73 -6.41 2.58 1.59
C VAL A 73 -5.32 1.52 1.73
N GLY A 74 -4.41 1.67 2.71
CA GLY A 74 -3.24 0.79 2.84
C GLY A 74 -2.18 1.04 1.77
N ALA A 75 -2.03 2.28 1.30
CA ALA A 75 -1.05 2.64 0.27
C ALA A 75 0.39 2.38 0.71
N ILE A 76 0.73 2.64 1.99
CA ILE A 76 2.07 2.43 2.54
C ILE A 76 2.41 0.93 2.59
N PRO A 77 1.59 0.05 3.18
CA PRO A 77 1.84 -1.40 3.18
C PRO A 77 1.93 -2.01 1.78
N VAL A 78 0.98 -1.65 0.91
CA VAL A 78 0.84 -2.26 -0.43
C VAL A 78 1.90 -1.76 -1.40
N HIS A 79 2.18 -0.45 -1.45
CA HIS A 79 3.06 0.12 -2.46
C HIS A 79 4.46 0.38 -1.94
N LEU A 80 4.61 0.99 -0.76
CA LEU A 80 5.93 1.32 -0.24
C LEU A 80 6.64 0.08 0.31
N ILE A 81 6.05 -0.60 1.30
CA ILE A 81 6.73 -1.71 1.99
C ILE A 81 6.84 -2.95 1.09
N ALA A 82 5.74 -3.36 0.45
CA ALA A 82 5.80 -4.49 -0.49
C ALA A 82 6.58 -4.15 -1.76
N GLY A 83 6.64 -2.88 -2.18
CA GLY A 83 7.50 -2.42 -3.28
C GLY A 83 8.97 -2.53 -2.93
N ILE A 84 9.39 -2.07 -1.74
CA ILE A 84 10.75 -2.26 -1.21
C ILE A 84 11.11 -3.75 -1.20
N TRP A 85 10.21 -4.59 -0.68
CA TRP A 85 10.39 -6.04 -0.73
C TRP A 85 10.59 -6.56 -2.16
N GLY A 86 9.73 -6.15 -3.10
CA GLY A 86 9.84 -6.55 -4.50
C GLY A 86 11.17 -6.16 -5.14
N THR A 87 11.64 -4.93 -4.89
CA THR A 87 12.94 -4.44 -5.36
C THR A 87 14.10 -5.24 -4.76
N LEU A 88 14.02 -5.61 -3.47
CA LEU A 88 15.02 -6.50 -2.87
C LEU A 88 14.95 -7.92 -3.43
N ALA A 89 13.76 -8.43 -3.74
CA ALA A 89 13.56 -9.78 -4.26
C ALA A 89 14.16 -9.99 -5.66
N VAL A 90 14.45 -8.92 -6.42
CA VAL A 90 15.08 -8.98 -7.74
C VAL A 90 16.38 -9.81 -7.71
N VAL A 91 17.21 -9.64 -6.67
CA VAL A 91 18.50 -10.36 -6.57
C VAL A 91 18.37 -11.87 -6.42
N ILE A 92 17.18 -12.38 -6.12
CA ILE A 92 16.91 -13.81 -5.96
C ILE A 92 16.93 -14.51 -7.34
N THR A 93 16.51 -13.81 -8.39
CA THR A 93 16.26 -14.44 -9.70
C THR A 93 17.00 -13.79 -10.86
N ASN A 94 17.42 -12.54 -10.72
CA ASN A 94 18.22 -11.84 -11.72
C ASN A 94 19.71 -11.87 -11.31
N PRO A 95 20.58 -12.62 -12.04
CA PRO A 95 22.00 -12.76 -11.69
C PRO A 95 22.81 -11.48 -11.90
N ASP A 96 22.31 -10.54 -12.71
CA ASP A 96 22.97 -9.26 -12.96
C ASP A 96 22.63 -8.21 -11.87
N ALA A 97 21.61 -8.49 -11.05
CA ALA A 97 21.21 -7.60 -9.98
C ALA A 97 22.10 -7.76 -8.74
N THR A 98 22.52 -6.64 -8.17
CA THR A 98 23.24 -6.61 -6.89
C THR A 98 22.39 -5.97 -5.81
N LEU A 99 22.52 -6.45 -4.57
CA LEU A 99 21.80 -5.90 -3.43
C LEU A 99 22.10 -4.40 -3.23
N MET A 100 23.36 -4.00 -3.46
CA MET A 100 23.76 -2.59 -3.36
C MET A 100 23.07 -1.71 -4.40
N ALA A 101 22.89 -2.18 -5.64
CA ALA A 101 22.16 -1.43 -6.66
C ALA A 101 20.67 -1.28 -6.27
N GLN A 102 20.04 -2.35 -5.77
CA GLN A 102 18.63 -2.32 -5.34
C GLN A 102 18.42 -1.35 -4.17
N LEU A 103 19.27 -1.43 -3.14
CA LEU A 103 19.24 -0.51 -1.99
C LEU A 103 19.46 0.94 -2.42
N THR A 104 20.41 1.19 -3.33
CA THR A 104 20.67 2.52 -3.85
C THR A 104 19.44 3.06 -4.58
N GLY A 105 18.80 2.25 -5.42
CA GLY A 105 17.56 2.62 -6.10
C GLY A 105 16.43 2.97 -5.13
N ILE A 106 16.20 2.14 -4.11
CA ILE A 106 15.20 2.38 -3.05
C ILE A 106 15.44 3.73 -2.38
N VAL A 107 16.68 4.01 -1.96
CA VAL A 107 17.02 5.25 -1.24
C VAL A 107 16.89 6.46 -2.16
N VAL A 108 17.42 6.40 -3.38
CA VAL A 108 17.39 7.53 -4.32
C VAL A 108 15.96 7.88 -4.71
N VAL A 109 15.15 6.88 -5.10
CA VAL A 109 13.75 7.10 -5.48
C VAL A 109 12.92 7.53 -4.27
N GLY A 110 13.13 6.90 -3.11
CA GLY A 110 12.43 7.25 -1.87
C GLY A 110 12.70 8.68 -1.42
N LEU A 111 13.96 9.10 -1.38
CA LEU A 111 14.33 10.47 -1.00
C LEU A 111 13.81 11.50 -2.01
N PHE A 112 13.99 11.22 -3.31
CA PHE A 112 13.50 12.12 -4.35
C PHE A 112 11.98 12.31 -4.24
N THR A 113 11.23 11.21 -4.16
CA THR A 113 9.76 11.24 -4.10
C THR A 113 9.29 11.95 -2.84
N PHE A 114 9.84 11.60 -1.67
CA PHE A 114 9.45 12.22 -0.40
C PHE A 114 9.71 13.73 -0.39
N ILE A 115 10.91 14.17 -0.80
CA ILE A 115 11.27 15.59 -0.78
C ILE A 115 10.41 16.38 -1.77
N VAL A 116 10.27 15.89 -3.00
CA VAL A 116 9.49 16.59 -4.04
C VAL A 116 8.01 16.65 -3.66
N SER A 117 7.43 15.54 -3.19
CA SER A 117 6.05 15.51 -2.73
C SER A 117 5.85 16.44 -1.53
N LEU A 118 6.73 16.43 -0.53
CA LEU A 118 6.63 17.31 0.63
C LEU A 118 6.65 18.79 0.23
N VAL A 119 7.56 19.17 -0.66
CA VAL A 119 7.62 20.55 -1.18
C VAL A 119 6.34 20.90 -1.92
N ALA A 120 5.86 20.02 -2.81
CA ALA A 120 4.63 20.24 -3.56
C ALA A 120 3.41 20.40 -2.62
N TRP A 121 3.25 19.49 -1.66
CA TRP A 121 2.14 19.55 -0.70
C TRP A 121 2.18 20.80 0.17
N VAL A 122 3.35 21.23 0.64
CA VAL A 122 3.49 22.48 1.43
C VAL A 122 3.16 23.71 0.59
N ILE A 123 3.53 23.73 -0.69
CA ILE A 123 3.16 24.84 -1.59
C ILE A 123 1.64 24.87 -1.76
N LEU A 124 1.02 23.74 -2.11
CA LEU A 124 -0.43 23.65 -2.30
C LEU A 124 -1.19 24.03 -1.03
N ASP A 125 -0.77 23.51 0.12
CA ASP A 125 -1.39 23.85 1.41
C ASP A 125 -1.37 25.35 1.69
N LYS A 126 -0.24 26.02 1.40
CA LYS A 126 -0.10 27.47 1.60
C LYS A 126 -0.82 28.34 0.57
N THR A 127 -1.05 27.85 -0.65
CA THR A 127 -1.64 28.67 -1.73
C THR A 127 -3.14 28.45 -1.91
N MET A 128 -3.62 27.23 -1.70
CA MET A 128 -5.01 26.85 -1.97
C MET A 128 -5.67 26.08 -0.82
N GLY A 129 -4.89 25.54 0.11
CA GLY A 129 -5.38 24.59 1.11
C GLY A 129 -5.66 23.22 0.48
N ILE A 130 -5.26 22.15 1.16
CA ILE A 130 -5.42 20.77 0.65
C ILE A 130 -6.35 19.91 1.50
N ARG A 131 -6.77 20.41 2.67
CA ARG A 131 -7.73 19.75 3.55
C ARG A 131 -8.97 20.64 3.67
N VAL A 132 -10.14 20.01 3.64
CA VAL A 132 -11.43 20.68 3.88
C VAL A 132 -11.52 21.20 5.32
N SER A 133 -12.46 22.10 5.59
CA SER A 133 -12.72 22.56 6.96
C SER A 133 -13.21 21.42 7.86
N GLU A 134 -13.03 21.55 9.17
CA GLU A 134 -13.52 20.57 10.15
C GLU A 134 -15.04 20.37 10.07
N ASP A 135 -15.80 21.45 9.86
CA ASP A 135 -17.25 21.38 9.66
C ASP A 135 -17.62 20.57 8.40
N ALA A 136 -16.87 20.74 7.30
CA ALA A 136 -17.08 19.99 6.05
C ALA A 136 -16.65 18.52 6.19
N GLU A 137 -15.56 18.26 6.93
CA GLU A 137 -15.11 16.91 7.26
C GLU A 137 -16.17 16.15 8.08
N MET A 138 -16.79 16.83 9.07
CA MET A 138 -17.86 16.26 9.89
C MET A 138 -19.18 16.07 9.12
N ALA A 139 -19.51 16.96 8.18
CA ALA A 139 -20.69 16.84 7.33
C ALA A 139 -20.55 15.76 6.23
N GLY A 140 -19.31 15.42 5.88
CA GLY A 140 -18.98 14.55 4.75
C GLY A 140 -18.82 15.33 3.44
N LEU A 141 -17.84 14.92 2.61
CA LEU A 141 -17.54 15.59 1.35
C LEU A 141 -18.66 15.46 0.31
N ASP A 142 -19.46 14.40 0.34
CA ASP A 142 -20.60 14.27 -0.58
C ASP A 142 -21.63 15.40 -0.37
N ASN A 143 -21.86 15.80 0.88
CA ASN A 143 -22.74 16.93 1.18
C ASN A 143 -22.06 18.27 0.91
N SER A 144 -20.85 18.46 1.45
CA SER A 144 -20.17 19.76 1.45
C SER A 144 -19.58 20.16 0.08
N GLU A 145 -19.15 19.20 -0.75
CA GLU A 145 -18.59 19.47 -2.08
C GLU A 145 -19.60 19.19 -3.21
N LEU A 146 -20.44 18.18 -3.07
CA LEU A 146 -21.34 17.72 -4.15
C LEU A 146 -22.82 18.07 -3.91
N GLY A 147 -23.18 18.57 -2.72
CA GLY A 147 -24.55 18.95 -2.37
C GLY A 147 -25.54 17.79 -2.35
N MET A 148 -25.05 16.56 -2.17
CA MET A 148 -25.85 15.34 -2.22
C MET A 148 -25.57 14.42 -1.05
N GLU A 149 -26.56 13.62 -0.67
CA GLU A 149 -26.36 12.52 0.29
C GLU A 149 -26.03 11.23 -0.46
N SER A 150 -25.02 10.51 -0.01
CA SER A 150 -24.57 9.25 -0.64
C SER A 150 -25.59 8.12 -0.46
N TYR A 151 -26.39 8.16 0.61
CA TYR A 151 -27.41 7.15 0.93
C TYR A 151 -28.72 7.77 1.46
N PRO A 152 -29.50 8.44 0.58
CA PRO A 152 -30.73 9.17 0.94
C PRO A 152 -31.84 8.29 1.53
N GLU A 153 -31.72 6.96 1.43
CA GLU A 153 -32.62 5.98 2.01
C GLU A 153 -32.45 5.78 3.53
N PHE A 154 -31.33 6.21 4.14
CA PHE A 154 -31.07 6.06 5.58
C PHE A 154 -31.17 7.38 6.37
N SER A 155 -31.39 8.51 5.70
CA SER A 155 -31.43 9.85 6.29
C SER A 155 -32.84 10.31 6.71
N ARG A 156 -33.73 9.37 7.05
CA ARG A 156 -35.09 9.67 7.55
C ARG A 156 -35.31 9.26 9.00
#